data_AF-A0A218KPX9-F1
#
_entry.id   AF-A0A218KPX9-F1
#
_cell.length_a   1.000
_cell.length_b   1.000
_cell.length_c   1.000
_cell.angle_alpha   90.00
_cell.angle_beta   90.00
_cell.angle_gamma   90.00
#
_symmetry.space_group_name_H-M   'P 1'
#
loop_
_entity.id
_entity.type
_entity.pdbx_description
1 polymer ?
#
loop_
_entity_poly.entity_id
_entity_poly.type
_entity_poly.pdbx_seq_one_letter_code
_entity_poly.pdbx_strand_id
1 'polypeptide(L)'
;MAIQTKCAEFKRCDTYGEKMRVYLKAILYKGHEQFTYDVDDPAKQRELCNLQTSNRYVKVVYDTRDCNGNLCPVMMAEPVKDRDYYDEYCDVFIDH
;
A
#
# COMPACT_ATOMS: atom_id res chain seq x y z
N MET A 1 -16.95 -11.34 5.31
CA MET A 1 -15.53 -11.21 5.72
C MET A 1 -15.17 -9.73 5.68
N ALA A 2 -14.53 -9.19 6.71
CA ALA A 2 -14.19 -7.76 6.79
C ALA A 2 -12.75 -7.44 6.36
N ILE A 3 -11.88 -8.46 6.31
CA ILE A 3 -10.50 -8.35 5.83
C ILE A 3 -10.53 -8.40 4.31
N GLN A 4 -9.90 -7.41 3.67
CA GLN A 4 -9.74 -7.33 2.23
C GLN A 4 -8.27 -7.21 1.85
N THR A 5 -7.96 -7.59 0.61
CA THR A 5 -6.64 -7.48 0.01
C THR A 5 -6.77 -6.65 -1.27
N LYS A 6 -5.90 -5.65 -1.44
CA LYS A 6 -5.87 -4.81 -2.65
C LYS A 6 -4.43 -4.53 -3.08
N CYS A 7 -4.27 -4.17 -4.35
CA CYS A 7 -3.03 -3.55 -4.80
C CYS A 7 -3.07 -2.04 -4.56
N ALA A 8 -1.99 -1.52 -4.00
CA ALA A 8 -1.80 -0.11 -3.76
C ALA A 8 -0.44 0.34 -4.31
N GLU A 9 -0.40 1.54 -4.86
CA GLU A 9 0.83 2.19 -5.26
C GLU A 9 1.40 2.96 -4.07
N PHE A 10 2.68 2.75 -3.83
CA PHE A 10 3.45 3.52 -2.89
C PHE A 10 3.54 4.98 -3.35
N LYS A 11 3.09 5.92 -2.51
CA LYS A 11 3.18 7.35 -2.82
C LYS A 11 4.25 8.06 -2.02
N ARG A 12 4.24 7.92 -0.69
CA ARG A 12 5.12 8.71 0.18
C ARG A 12 5.42 8.01 1.49
N CYS A 13 6.67 8.11 1.95
CA CYS A 13 7.04 7.93 3.35
C CYS A 13 6.99 9.29 4.06
N ASP A 14 6.41 9.35 5.25
CA ASP A 14 6.56 10.48 6.16
C ASP A 14 7.05 9.97 7.51
N THR A 15 8.04 10.64 8.09
CA THR A 15 8.57 10.30 9.42
C THR A 15 7.87 11.17 10.44
N TYR A 16 7.12 10.55 11.34
CA TYR A 16 6.39 11.24 12.41
C TYR A 16 6.93 10.76 13.77
N GLY A 17 7.89 11.52 14.32
CA GLY A 17 8.61 11.12 15.53
C GLY A 17 9.54 9.92 15.27
N GLU A 18 9.39 8.86 16.07
CA GLU A 18 10.16 7.60 15.92
C GLU A 18 9.50 6.60 14.94
N LYS A 19 8.32 6.92 14.43
CA LYS A 19 7.55 6.05 13.54
C LYS A 19 7.58 6.58 12.11
N MET A 20 7.46 5.68 11.14
CA MET A 20 7.28 6.07 9.76
C MET A 20 5.88 5.73 9.30
N ARG A 21 5.16 6.74 8.82
CA ARG A 21 3.86 6.57 8.18
C ARG A 21 4.05 6.46 6.68
N VAL A 22 3.66 5.31 6.16
CA VAL A 22 3.65 5.04 4.72
C VAL A 22 2.27 5.35 4.18
N TYR A 23 2.20 6.17 3.14
CA TYR A 23 0.99 6.47 2.39
C TYR A 23 0.98 5.68 1.09
N LEU A 24 -0.05 4.84 0.94
CA LEU A 24 -0.30 4.07 -0.28
C LEU A 24 -1.66 4.49 -0.86
N LYS A 25 -1.80 4.41 -2.18
CA LYS A 25 -3.04 4.74 -2.88
C LYS A 25 -3.54 3.51 -3.63
N ALA A 26 -4.82 3.18 -3.47
CA ALA A 26 -5.42 2.08 -4.22
C ALA A 26 -5.28 2.28 -5.75
N ILE A 27 -5.00 1.20 -6.47
CA ILE A 27 -4.79 1.23 -7.93
C ILE A 27 -6.08 1.08 -8.72
N LEU A 28 -7.03 0.28 -8.24
CA LEU A 28 -8.22 -0.03 -9.02
C LEU A 28 -9.14 1.20 -9.22
N TYR A 29 -9.49 1.38 -10.48
CA TYR A 29 -10.32 2.41 -11.11
C TYR A 29 -11.36 3.04 -10.15
N LYS A 30 -11.22 4.36 -9.90
CA LYS A 30 -12.09 5.23 -9.07
C LYS A 30 -11.92 5.16 -7.55
N GLY A 31 -10.94 4.43 -7.02
CA GLY A 31 -10.65 4.44 -5.58
C GLY A 31 -9.97 5.74 -5.10
N HIS A 32 -10.64 6.50 -4.26
CA HIS A 32 -10.03 7.56 -3.43
C HIS A 32 -9.41 7.00 -2.14
N GLU A 33 -9.39 5.67 -2.00
CA GLU A 33 -8.89 4.95 -0.83
C GLU A 33 -7.38 5.19 -0.68
N GLN A 34 -7.04 5.68 0.50
CA GLN A 34 -5.70 5.88 0.98
C GLN A 34 -5.45 4.88 2.09
N PHE A 35 -4.26 4.31 2.07
CA PHE A 35 -3.83 3.34 3.05
C PHE A 35 -2.70 3.95 3.86
N THR A 36 -2.79 3.79 5.17
CA THR A 36 -1.70 4.17 6.07
C THR A 36 -1.17 2.96 6.79
N TYR A 37 0.15 2.88 6.82
CA TYR A 37 0.86 1.84 7.54
C TYR A 37 1.92 2.51 8.41
N ASP A 38 1.78 2.37 9.73
CA ASP A 38 2.77 2.85 10.68
C ASP A 38 3.81 1.73 10.87
N VAL A 39 5.06 2.04 10.58
CA VAL A 39 6.19 1.11 10.66
C VAL A 39 7.04 1.51 11.85
N ASP A 40 7.12 0.64 12.85
CA ASP A 40 7.97 0.85 14.03
C ASP A 40 9.39 0.26 13.82
N ASP A 41 9.56 -0.68 12.89
CA ASP A 41 10.86 -1.32 12.63
C ASP A 41 11.72 -0.53 11.62
N PRO A 42 12.89 -0.02 12.01
CA PRO A 42 13.71 0.84 11.15
C PRO A 42 14.28 0.14 9.90
N ALA A 43 14.45 -1.19 9.92
CA ALA A 43 14.90 -1.92 8.73
C ALA A 43 13.77 -2.01 7.71
N LYS A 44 12.55 -2.32 8.15
CA LYS A 44 11.33 -2.28 7.31
C LYS A 44 11.01 -0.88 6.82
N GLN A 45 11.27 0.16 7.64
CA GLN A 45 11.12 1.55 7.22
C GLN A 45 12.00 1.84 5.98
N ARG A 46 13.28 1.48 6.06
CA ARG A 46 14.22 1.69 4.95
C ARG A 46 13.87 0.86 3.72
N GLU A 47 13.44 -0.38 3.91
CA GLU A 47 13.00 -1.26 2.81
C GLU A 47 11.77 -0.69 2.09
N LEU A 48 10.74 -0.28 2.84
CA LEU A 48 9.51 0.28 2.27
C LEU A 48 9.74 1.60 1.55
N CYS A 49 10.60 2.49 2.06
CA CYS A 49 10.94 3.71 1.30
C CYS A 49 11.81 3.39 0.07
N ASN A 50 12.68 2.39 0.14
CA ASN A 50 13.46 1.96 -1.02
C ASN A 50 12.58 1.33 -2.12
N LEU A 51 11.37 0.86 -1.81
CA LEU A 51 10.43 0.40 -2.85
C LEU A 51 10.03 1.51 -3.82
N GLN A 52 10.12 2.79 -3.44
CA GLN A 52 9.88 3.91 -4.38
C GLN A 52 10.73 3.84 -5.65
N THR A 53 11.93 3.24 -5.59
CA THR A 53 12.87 3.23 -6.71
C THR A 53 12.81 1.97 -7.56
N SER A 54 12.39 0.82 -7.01
CA SER A 54 12.50 -0.49 -7.71
C SER A 54 11.15 -1.14 -8.00
N ASN A 55 10.13 -0.96 -7.15
CA ASN A 55 8.82 -1.55 -7.36
C ASN A 55 7.76 -0.75 -6.60
N ARG A 56 6.98 0.05 -7.32
CA ARG A 56 6.04 1.02 -6.72
C ARG A 56 4.78 0.38 -6.18
N TYR A 57 4.58 -0.93 -6.37
CA TYR A 57 3.33 -1.58 -6.08
C TYR A 57 3.46 -2.55 -4.91
N VAL A 58 2.49 -2.45 -4.01
CA VAL A 58 2.42 -3.25 -2.80
C VAL A 58 1.05 -3.90 -2.67
N LYS A 59 1.06 -5.14 -2.22
CA LYS A 59 -0.11 -5.87 -1.76
C LYS A 59 -0.42 -5.39 -0.35
N VAL A 60 -1.59 -4.81 -0.16
CA VAL A 60 -2.08 -4.37 1.15
C VAL A 60 -3.18 -5.30 1.64
N VAL A 61 -3.10 -5.68 2.91
CA VAL A 61 -4.16 -6.38 3.63
C VAL A 61 -4.67 -5.46 4.73
N TYR A 62 -5.98 -5.22 4.77
CA TYR A 62 -6.60 -4.27 5.70
C TYR A 62 -7.98 -4.76 6.12
N ASP A 63 -8.44 -4.31 7.29
CA ASP A 63 -9.81 -4.53 7.75
C ASP A 63 -10.67 -3.34 7.37
N THR A 64 -11.70 -3.58 6.57
CA THR A 64 -12.66 -2.55 6.14
C THR A 64 -13.41 -1.89 7.30
N ARG A 65 -13.50 -2.53 8.47
CA ARG A 65 -14.16 -1.97 9.66
C ARG A 65 -13.34 -0.88 10.33
N ASP A 66 -12.02 -0.92 10.17
CA ASP A 66 -11.09 0.06 10.75
C ASP A 66 -10.85 1.26 9.82
N CYS A 67 -11.46 1.25 8.63
CA CYS A 67 -11.40 2.36 7.70
C CYS A 67 -12.17 3.57 8.24
N ASN A 68 -11.50 4.71 8.34
CA ASN A 68 -12.10 5.99 8.65
C ASN A 68 -12.30 6.79 7.36
N GLY A 69 -13.48 6.68 6.77
CA GLY A 69 -13.78 7.26 5.45
C GLY A 69 -12.95 6.60 4.36
N ASN A 70 -12.09 7.39 3.69
CA ASN A 70 -11.20 6.88 2.65
C ASN A 70 -9.84 6.41 3.20
N LEU A 71 -9.58 6.55 4.50
CA LEU A 71 -8.31 6.17 5.11
C LEU A 71 -8.43 4.82 5.81
N CYS A 72 -7.70 3.82 5.32
CA CYS A 72 -7.72 2.47 5.88
C CYS A 72 -6.36 2.13 6.51
N PRO A 73 -6.30 1.76 7.81
CA PRO A 73 -5.10 1.24 8.41
C PRO A 73 -4.78 -0.14 7.83
N VAL A 74 -3.53 -0.32 7.41
CA VAL A 74 -3.07 -1.56 6.81
C VAL A 74 -2.51 -2.47 7.89
N MET A 75 -2.90 -3.74 7.86
CA MET A 75 -2.34 -4.77 8.73
C MET A 75 -1.01 -5.28 8.18
N MET A 76 -0.88 -5.35 6.85
CA MET A 76 0.32 -5.83 6.16
C MET A 76 0.45 -5.18 4.79
N ALA A 77 1.66 -4.69 4.46
CA ALA A 77 2.02 -4.19 3.14
C ALA A 77 3.29 -4.90 2.66
N GLU A 78 3.20 -5.60 1.52
CA GLU A 78 4.33 -6.35 0.95
C GLU A 78 4.56 -5.97 -0.51
N PRO A 79 5.82 -5.91 -0.98
CA PRO A 79 6.12 -5.69 -2.40
C PRO A 79 5.44 -6.75 -3.28
N VAL A 80 4.79 -6.33 -4.35
CA VAL A 80 4.23 -7.27 -5.33
C VAL A 80 5.37 -7.85 -6.17
N LYS A 81 5.74 -9.10 -5.90
CA LYS A 81 6.71 -9.86 -6.70
C LYS A 81 6.05 -10.85 -7.65
N ASP A 82 4.78 -11.14 -7.42
CA ASP A 82 3.98 -12.08 -8.18
C ASP A 82 3.35 -11.39 -9.39
N ARG A 83 3.60 -11.94 -10.58
CA ARG A 83 3.15 -11.34 -11.84
C ARG A 83 1.64 -11.49 -12.03
N ASP A 84 1.07 -12.63 -11.66
CA ASP A 84 -0.38 -12.86 -11.76
C ASP A 84 -1.15 -11.89 -10.85
N TYR A 85 -0.68 -11.66 -9.62
CA TYR A 85 -1.25 -10.64 -8.74
C TYR A 85 -1.13 -9.24 -9.33
N TYR A 86 -0.02 -8.94 -10.00
CA TYR A 86 0.18 -7.67 -10.68
C TYR A 86 -0.85 -7.48 -11.79
N ASP A 87 -0.98 -8.45 -12.69
CA ASP A 87 -1.90 -8.41 -13.83
C ASP A 87 -3.39 -8.42 -13.39
N GLU A 88 -3.72 -9.09 -12.27
CA GLU A 88 -5.10 -9.21 -11.78
C GLU A 88 -5.55 -8.01 -10.92
N TYR A 89 -4.65 -7.44 -10.11
CA TYR A 89 -5.01 -6.44 -9.08
C TYR A 89 -4.29 -5.11 -9.22
N CYS A 90 -3.16 -5.05 -9.93
CA CYS A 90 -2.34 -3.85 -10.09
C CYS A 90 -2.36 -3.27 -11.51
N ASP A 91 -3.05 -3.91 -12.47
CA ASP A 91 -3.13 -3.43 -13.85
C ASP A 91 -3.94 -2.14 -13.92
N VAL A 92 -3.22 -1.01 -13.80
CA VAL A 92 -3.68 0.28 -14.29
C VAL A 92 -3.65 0.15 -15.80
N PHE A 93 -4.79 0.31 -16.48
CA PHE A 93 -4.83 0.52 -17.93
C PHE A 93 -3.64 1.40 -18.37
N ILE A 94 -2.58 0.77 -18.89
CA ILE A 94 -1.57 1.47 -19.65
C ILE A 94 -2.23 1.61 -21.01
N ASP A 95 -2.82 2.78 -21.23
CA ASP A 95 -3.23 3.23 -22.56
C ASP A 95 -2.00 3.07 -23.47
N HIS A 96 -2.04 2.05 -24.33
CA HIS A 96 -1.02 1.78 -25.36
C HIS A 96 -1.20 2.76 -26.52
#